data_AF-A0A7I0IIW7-F1
#
_entry.id   AF-A0A7I0IIW7-F1
#
_cell.length_a   1.000
_cell.length_b   1.000
_cell.length_c   1.000
_cell.angle_alpha   90.00
_cell.angle_beta   90.00
_cell.angle_gamma   90.00
#
_symmetry.space_group_name_H-M   'P 1'
#
loop_
_entity.id
_entity.type
_entity.pdbx_description
1 polymer ?
#
loop_
_entity_poly.entity_id
_entity_poly.type
_entity_poly.pdbx_seq_one_letter_code
_entity_poly.pdbx_strand_id
1 'polypeptide(L)'
;KNDDFLQNSGIGEEDRNVLDRIVPFTGYANDMDPETLWSKRKNFFFKPTCGYGSKAVYRGDKLTKGTFQEILSGKYLIQEIVHPSERILLNAEAQPVPYKMDLRAYVYKERILLLAARLYQGQTTNFRTPGGGFSPVYVLGFKNS
;
A
#
# COMPACT_ATOMS: atom_id res chain seq x y z
N LYS A 1 -11.01 6.11 9.71
CA LYS A 1 -11.75 5.56 8.55
C LYS A 1 -13.22 5.96 8.76
N ASN A 2 -14.05 6.03 7.73
CA ASN A 2 -15.45 6.44 7.92
C ASN A 2 -16.25 5.25 8.46
N ASP A 3 -16.40 5.19 9.79
CA ASP A 3 -17.04 4.07 10.47
C ASP A 3 -18.54 3.97 10.11
N ASP A 4 -19.23 5.11 10.05
CA ASP A 4 -20.64 5.19 9.63
C ASP A 4 -20.84 4.59 8.23
N PHE A 5 -19.94 4.89 7.29
CA PHE A 5 -20.00 4.30 5.95
C PHE A 5 -19.84 2.78 5.98
N LEU A 6 -18.89 2.26 6.76
CA LEU A 6 -18.65 0.81 6.86
C LEU A 6 -19.85 0.11 7.49
N GLN A 7 -20.41 0.68 8.57
CA GLN A 7 -21.60 0.16 9.24
C GLN A 7 -22.81 0.15 8.29
N ASN A 8 -23.08 1.26 7.60
CA ASN A 8 -24.18 1.37 6.64
C ASN A 8 -24.00 0.48 5.40
N SER A 9 -22.76 0.05 5.13
CA SER A 9 -22.44 -0.92 4.07
C SER A 9 -22.60 -2.38 4.52
N GLY A 10 -23.06 -2.63 5.75
CA GLY A 10 -23.29 -3.97 6.29
C GLY A 10 -22.02 -4.67 6.80
N ILE A 11 -20.92 -3.94 7.02
CA ILE A 11 -19.67 -4.50 7.54
C ILE A 11 -19.81 -4.67 9.06
N GLY A 12 -19.62 -5.90 9.52
CA GLY A 12 -19.71 -6.25 10.94
C GLY A 12 -18.67 -5.53 11.81
N GLU A 13 -18.94 -5.41 13.10
CA GLU A 13 -18.05 -4.73 14.06
C GLU A 13 -16.64 -5.34 14.10
N GLU A 14 -16.53 -6.66 14.06
CA GLU A 14 -15.24 -7.36 14.06
C GLU A 14 -14.37 -6.97 12.85
N ASP A 15 -14.95 -6.98 11.64
CA ASP A 15 -14.25 -6.57 10.43
C ASP A 15 -13.89 -5.08 10.45
N ARG A 16 -14.76 -4.21 10.97
CA ARG A 16 -14.47 -2.78 11.13
C ARG A 16 -13.28 -2.56 12.08
N ASN A 17 -13.22 -3.29 13.20
CA ASN A 17 -12.10 -3.24 14.14
C ASN A 17 -10.79 -3.72 13.49
N VAL A 18 -10.85 -4.78 12.68
CA VAL A 18 -9.69 -5.24 11.90
C VAL A 18 -9.23 -4.16 10.93
N LEU A 19 -10.15 -3.60 10.13
CA LEU A 19 -9.85 -2.55 9.15
C LEU A 19 -9.24 -1.30 9.81
N ASP A 20 -9.75 -0.90 10.97
CA ASP A 20 -9.21 0.26 11.68
C ASP A 20 -7.75 0.02 12.13
N ARG A 21 -7.44 -1.18 12.60
CA ARG A 21 -6.09 -1.56 13.04
C ARG A 21 -5.11 -1.71 11.87
N ILE A 22 -5.52 -2.31 10.75
CA ILE A 22 -4.58 -2.74 9.69
C ILE A 22 -4.45 -1.75 8.54
N VAL A 23 -5.47 -0.94 8.26
CA VAL A 23 -5.40 0.01 7.16
C VAL A 23 -4.65 1.26 7.66
N PRO A 24 -3.53 1.66 7.04
CA PRO A 24 -2.80 2.85 7.47
C PRO A 24 -3.63 4.12 7.32
N PHE A 25 -3.26 5.18 8.06
CA PHE A 25 -3.96 6.45 7.94
C PHE A 25 -4.01 6.91 6.48
N THR A 26 -5.21 7.28 6.03
CA THR A 26 -5.47 7.81 4.69
C THR A 26 -6.47 8.96 4.81
N GLY A 27 -6.18 10.09 4.17
CA GLY A 27 -7.03 11.28 4.19
C GLY A 27 -6.76 12.16 2.97
N TYR A 28 -7.48 13.27 2.80
CA TYR A 28 -7.17 14.22 1.74
C TYR A 28 -6.03 15.15 2.17
N ALA A 29 -5.15 15.50 1.24
CA ALA A 29 -4.08 16.46 1.50
C ALA A 29 -4.63 17.82 1.94
N ASN A 30 -5.76 18.23 1.37
CA ASN A 30 -6.38 19.55 1.59
C ASN A 30 -7.12 19.65 2.94
N ASP A 31 -7.32 18.52 3.63
CA ASP A 31 -7.94 18.50 4.96
C ASP A 31 -6.90 18.73 6.08
N MET A 32 -5.61 18.78 5.73
CA MET A 32 -4.52 19.05 6.68
C MET A 32 -3.98 20.46 6.50
N ASP A 33 -3.58 21.08 7.61
CA ASP A 33 -2.80 22.32 7.59
C ASP A 33 -1.54 22.14 6.72
N PRO A 34 -1.31 23.01 5.71
CA PRO A 34 -0.20 22.88 4.77
C PRO A 34 1.19 22.82 5.42
N GLU A 35 1.44 23.62 6.46
CA GLU A 35 2.74 23.67 7.13
C GLU A 35 3.00 22.39 7.94
N THR A 36 1.97 21.93 8.66
CA THR A 36 2.00 20.64 9.36
C THR A 36 2.22 19.50 8.38
N LEU A 37 1.48 19.47 7.27
CA LEU A 37 1.62 18.44 6.25
C LEU A 37 3.02 18.47 5.61
N TRP A 38 3.57 19.65 5.32
CA TRP A 38 4.93 19.79 4.80
C TRP A 38 5.99 19.27 5.77
N SER A 39 5.87 19.58 7.07
CA SER A 39 6.82 19.10 8.09
C SER A 39 6.78 17.58 8.23
N LYS A 40 5.58 16.98 8.20
CA LYS A 40 5.36 15.52 8.33
C LYS A 40 5.40 14.76 7.01
N ARG A 41 5.57 15.43 5.88
CA ARG A 41 5.44 14.85 4.52
C ARG A 41 6.20 13.55 4.33
N LYS A 42 7.38 13.41 4.95
CA LYS A 42 8.25 12.22 4.84
C LYS A 42 7.57 10.93 5.29
N ASN A 43 6.52 11.03 6.09
CA ASN A 43 5.74 9.90 6.59
C ASN A 43 4.60 9.50 5.65
N PHE A 44 4.41 10.21 4.52
CA PHE A 44 3.27 10.04 3.64
C PHE A 44 3.67 9.76 2.18
N PHE A 45 2.85 8.94 1.53
CA PHE A 45 2.67 8.95 0.08
C PHE A 45 1.55 9.91 -0.30
N PHE A 46 1.72 10.63 -1.41
CA PHE A 46 0.72 11.52 -1.99
C PHE A 46 0.24 10.90 -3.30
N LYS A 47 -1.07 10.65 -3.40
CA LYS A 47 -1.69 9.92 -4.51
C LYS A 47 -2.84 10.73 -5.10
N PRO A 48 -2.94 10.90 -6.42
CA PRO A 48 -4.10 11.55 -7.02
C PRO A 48 -5.35 10.68 -6.81
N THR A 49 -6.50 11.31 -6.59
CA THR A 49 -7.79 10.62 -6.40
C THR A 49 -8.24 9.79 -7.62
N CYS A 50 -7.80 10.16 -8.84
CA CYS A 50 -8.23 9.52 -10.09
C CYS A 50 -7.09 8.81 -10.86
N GLY A 51 -6.07 8.29 -10.18
CA GLY A 51 -4.91 7.63 -10.81
C GLY A 51 -4.94 6.11 -10.77
N TYR A 52 -4.51 5.46 -11.86
CA TYR A 52 -4.19 4.01 -11.90
C TYR A 52 -2.70 3.79 -12.22
N GLY A 53 -2.16 2.65 -11.78
CA GLY A 53 -0.79 2.22 -12.14
C GLY A 53 0.33 3.10 -11.57
N SER A 54 0.16 3.67 -10.38
CA SER A 54 1.16 4.53 -9.70
C SER A 54 1.53 5.82 -10.43
N LYS A 55 0.73 6.26 -11.41
CA LYS A 55 0.94 7.56 -12.07
C LYS A 55 0.76 8.70 -11.06
N ALA A 56 1.71 9.64 -11.07
CA ALA A 56 1.76 10.81 -10.18
C ALA A 56 1.66 10.48 -8.67
N VAL A 57 2.14 9.29 -8.26
CA VAL A 57 2.31 8.99 -6.84
C VAL A 57 3.66 9.51 -6.37
N TYR A 58 3.64 10.39 -5.36
CA TYR A 58 4.86 10.97 -4.80
C TYR A 58 5.16 10.41 -3.42
N ARG A 59 6.44 10.11 -3.18
CA ARG A 59 6.95 9.92 -1.83
C ARG A 59 7.24 11.28 -1.21
N GLY A 60 6.73 11.54 -0.01
CA GLY A 60 6.91 12.84 0.62
C GLY A 60 8.36 13.21 0.93
N ASP A 61 9.25 12.24 1.17
CA ASP A 61 10.68 12.52 1.35
C ASP A 61 11.40 12.94 0.07
N LYS A 62 10.76 12.76 -1.09
CA LYS A 62 11.24 13.20 -2.41
C LYS A 62 10.47 14.38 -2.97
N LEU A 63 9.55 14.97 -2.20
CA LEU A 63 8.79 16.14 -2.64
C LEU A 63 9.63 17.41 -2.63
N THR A 64 9.49 18.19 -3.70
CA THR A 64 9.92 19.59 -3.76
C THR A 64 8.79 20.50 -3.25
N LYS A 65 9.11 21.75 -2.91
CA LYS A 65 8.08 22.74 -2.54
C LYS A 65 7.11 23.02 -3.69
N GLY A 66 7.60 23.06 -4.94
CA GLY A 66 6.75 23.28 -6.12
C GLY A 66 5.71 22.18 -6.31
N THR A 67 6.16 20.92 -6.34
CA THR A 67 5.26 19.75 -6.43
C THR A 67 4.28 19.70 -5.26
N PHE A 68 4.69 20.12 -4.06
CA PHE A 68 3.79 20.18 -2.92
C PHE A 68 2.68 21.22 -3.10
N GLN A 69 2.97 22.39 -3.67
CA GLN A 69 1.93 23.38 -4.01
C GLN A 69 0.95 22.86 -5.07
N GLU A 70 1.44 22.12 -6.07
CA GLU A 70 0.59 21.44 -7.06
C GLU A 70 -0.32 20.39 -6.42
N ILE A 71 0.19 19.68 -5.40
CA ILE A 71 -0.60 18.71 -4.63
C ILE A 71 -1.73 19.40 -3.86
N LEU A 72 -1.45 20.53 -3.20
CA LEU A 72 -2.44 21.29 -2.42
C LEU A 72 -3.49 21.97 -3.30
N SER A 73 -3.13 22.37 -4.53
CA SER A 73 -4.10 22.90 -5.49
C SER A 73 -4.92 21.81 -6.18
N GLY A 74 -4.46 20.56 -6.13
CA GLY A 74 -5.10 19.40 -6.73
C GLY A 74 -5.98 18.59 -5.75
N LYS A 75 -6.51 17.47 -6.25
CA LYS A 75 -7.24 16.47 -5.45
C LYS A 75 -6.35 15.27 -5.15
N TYR A 76 -5.53 15.39 -4.11
CA TYR A 76 -4.65 14.34 -3.63
C TYR A 76 -5.12 13.74 -2.31
N LEU A 77 -4.97 12.43 -2.20
CA LEU A 77 -4.97 11.71 -0.94
C LEU A 77 -3.55 11.63 -0.41
N ILE A 78 -3.42 11.66 0.90
CA ILE A 78 -2.23 11.25 1.63
C ILE A 78 -2.48 9.90 2.26
N GLN A 79 -1.44 9.07 2.30
CA GLN A 79 -1.47 7.80 2.99
C GLN A 79 -0.17 7.59 3.74
N GLU A 80 -0.25 7.20 5.01
CA GLU A 80 0.91 6.89 5.83
C GLU A 80 1.75 5.78 5.18
N ILE A 81 3.07 5.93 5.23
CA ILE A 81 4.00 4.98 4.64
C ILE A 81 3.99 3.69 5.46
N VAL A 82 3.72 2.59 4.78
CA VAL A 82 3.96 1.24 5.29
C VAL A 82 5.14 0.67 4.52
N HIS A 83 6.17 0.24 5.25
CA HIS A 83 7.31 -0.42 4.64
C HIS A 83 6.91 -1.78 4.06
N PRO A 84 7.34 -2.11 2.84
CA PRO A 84 7.03 -3.41 2.25
C PRO A 84 7.66 -4.52 3.09
N SER A 85 6.96 -5.65 3.19
CA SER A 85 7.58 -6.88 3.70
C SER A 85 8.69 -7.32 2.75
N GLU A 86 9.74 -7.96 3.28
CA GLU A 86 10.83 -8.48 2.46
C GLU A 86 10.98 -10.00 2.59
N ARG A 87 11.51 -10.61 1.53
CA ARG A 87 11.88 -12.03 1.45
C ARG A 87 13.28 -12.13 0.85
N ILE A 88 14.11 -12.99 1.44
CA ILE A 88 15.45 -13.28 0.94
C ILE A 88 15.36 -14.47 0.00
N LEU A 89 15.83 -14.29 -1.24
CA LEU A 89 15.99 -15.36 -2.22
C LEU A 89 17.48 -15.57 -2.51
N LEU A 90 17.85 -16.72 -3.08
CA LEU A 90 19.18 -16.95 -3.62
C LEU A 90 19.19 -16.61 -5.11
N ASN A 91 20.19 -15.86 -5.57
CA ASN A 91 20.41 -15.61 -7.00
C ASN A 91 21.11 -16.81 -7.67
N ALA A 92 21.45 -16.68 -8.95
CA ALA A 92 22.11 -17.74 -9.72
C ALA A 92 23.49 -18.14 -9.13
N GLU A 93 24.16 -17.22 -8.44
CA GLU A 93 25.44 -17.42 -7.76
C GLU A 93 25.28 -17.85 -6.29
N ALA A 94 24.07 -18.29 -5.88
CA ALA A 94 23.73 -18.69 -4.52
C ALA A 94 23.95 -17.60 -3.45
N GLN A 95 23.91 -16.33 -3.84
CA GLN A 95 24.00 -15.19 -2.92
C GLN A 95 22.60 -14.76 -2.44
N PRO A 96 22.45 -14.42 -1.15
CA PRO A 96 21.19 -13.93 -0.61
C PRO A 96 20.88 -12.53 -1.12
N VAL A 97 19.68 -12.35 -1.68
CA VAL A 97 19.21 -11.09 -2.25
C VAL A 97 17.83 -10.76 -1.69
N PRO A 98 17.61 -9.55 -1.15
CA PRO A 98 16.30 -9.15 -0.65
C PRO A 98 15.37 -8.73 -1.79
N TYR A 99 14.12 -9.19 -1.69
CA TYR A 99 13.01 -8.80 -2.54
C TYR A 99 11.88 -8.26 -1.67
N LYS A 100 11.28 -7.15 -2.12
CA LYS A 100 10.03 -6.65 -1.54
C LYS A 100 8.89 -7.55 -1.97
N MET A 101 7.94 -7.74 -1.08
CA MET A 101 6.79 -8.61 -1.25
C MET A 101 5.50 -7.83 -1.00
N ASP A 102 4.54 -8.04 -1.89
CA ASP A 102 3.13 -7.76 -1.60
C ASP A 102 2.26 -9.00 -1.86
N LEU A 103 1.08 -9.03 -1.24
CA LEU A 103 0.07 -10.08 -1.41
C LEU A 103 -1.13 -9.52 -2.19
N ARG A 104 -1.62 -10.31 -3.15
CA ARG A 104 -2.82 -10.01 -3.92
C ARG A 104 -3.87 -11.10 -3.70
N ALA A 105 -5.03 -10.70 -3.18
CA ALA A 105 -6.22 -11.54 -3.16
C ALA A 105 -7.12 -11.19 -4.35
N TYR A 106 -7.50 -12.21 -5.12
CA TYR A 106 -8.52 -12.12 -6.16
C TYR A 106 -9.82 -12.66 -5.58
N VAL A 107 -10.83 -11.81 -5.50
CA VAL A 107 -12.09 -12.10 -4.81
C VAL A 107 -13.25 -12.03 -5.79
N TYR A 108 -14.18 -12.98 -5.68
CA TYR A 108 -15.44 -12.99 -6.41
C TYR A 108 -16.55 -13.51 -5.51
N LYS A 109 -17.69 -12.81 -5.44
CA LYS A 109 -18.83 -13.16 -4.58
C LYS A 109 -18.39 -13.58 -3.17
N GLU A 110 -17.64 -12.70 -2.49
CA GLU A 110 -17.16 -12.90 -1.11
C GLU A 110 -16.19 -14.08 -0.91
N ARG A 111 -15.72 -14.71 -1.99
CA ARG A 111 -14.77 -15.83 -1.92
C ARG A 111 -13.43 -15.44 -2.52
N ILE A 112 -12.36 -15.77 -1.81
CA ILE A 112 -11.00 -15.70 -2.36
C ILE A 112 -10.85 -16.82 -3.39
N LEU A 113 -10.65 -16.45 -4.65
CA LEU A 113 -10.38 -17.37 -5.75
C LEU A 113 -8.90 -17.72 -5.86
N LEU A 114 -8.03 -16.74 -5.60
CA LEU A 114 -6.58 -16.88 -5.72
C LEU A 114 -5.87 -15.93 -4.75
N LEU A 115 -4.82 -16.44 -4.12
CA LEU A 115 -3.79 -15.64 -3.46
C LEU A 115 -2.51 -15.73 -4.28
N ALA A 116 -1.93 -14.59 -4.61
CA ALA A 116 -0.64 -14.51 -5.27
C ALA A 116 0.26 -13.50 -4.57
N ALA A 117 1.51 -13.87 -4.31
CA ALA A 117 2.52 -12.92 -3.88
C ALA A 117 3.23 -12.34 -5.10
N ARG A 118 3.70 -11.10 -5.01
CA ARG A 118 4.59 -10.50 -6.00
C ARG A 118 5.90 -10.13 -5.34
N LEU A 119 7.00 -10.60 -5.91
CA LEU A 119 8.35 -10.27 -5.50
C LEU A 119 8.97 -9.27 -6.47
N TYR A 120 9.58 -8.22 -5.96
CA TYR A 120 10.18 -7.18 -6.80
C TYR A 120 11.33 -6.46 -6.11
N GLN A 121 12.19 -5.83 -6.90
CA GLN A 121 13.21 -4.90 -6.42
C GLN A 121 12.95 -3.49 -6.97
N GLY A 122 13.52 -2.48 -6.31
CA GLY A 122 13.32 -1.08 -6.66
C GLY A 122 12.14 -0.42 -5.91
N GLN A 123 11.67 0.70 -6.43
CA GLN A 123 10.65 1.51 -5.74
C GLN A 123 9.22 1.04 -6.00
N THR A 124 8.92 0.59 -7.21
CA THR A 124 7.57 0.17 -7.64
C THR A 124 7.54 -1.33 -7.96
N THR A 125 6.39 -1.96 -7.71
CA THR A 125 6.17 -3.35 -8.10
C THR A 125 6.37 -3.51 -9.61
N ASN A 126 7.17 -4.50 -10.01
CA ASN A 126 7.49 -4.77 -11.40
C ASN A 126 7.77 -6.27 -11.60
N PHE A 127 7.81 -6.70 -12.86
CA PHE A 127 8.05 -8.09 -13.28
C PHE A 127 9.34 -8.22 -14.11
N ARG A 128 10.26 -7.26 -14.00
CA ARG A 128 11.44 -7.16 -14.87
C ARG A 128 12.71 -7.65 -14.20
N THR A 129 12.74 -7.72 -12.88
CA THR A 129 13.92 -8.16 -12.14
C THR A 129 14.04 -9.68 -12.17
N PRO A 130 15.23 -10.25 -12.47
CA PRO A 130 15.49 -11.68 -12.26
C PRO A 130 15.12 -12.11 -10.83
N GLY A 131 14.46 -13.25 -10.67
CA GLY A 131 13.93 -13.74 -9.38
C GLY A 131 12.69 -12.99 -8.86
N GLY A 132 12.27 -11.90 -9.52
CA GLY A 132 11.01 -11.22 -9.27
C GLY A 132 9.84 -11.82 -10.05
N GLY A 133 8.64 -11.31 -9.79
CA GLY A 133 7.40 -11.76 -10.42
C GLY A 133 6.44 -12.43 -9.43
N PHE A 134 5.60 -13.33 -9.92
CA PHE A 134 4.67 -14.06 -9.06
C PHE A 134 5.39 -15.10 -8.21
N SER A 135 4.97 -15.21 -6.95
CA SER A 135 5.43 -16.22 -6.01
C SER A 135 4.21 -16.92 -5.38
N PRO A 136 4.26 -18.25 -5.22
CA PRO A 136 3.16 -19.01 -4.64
C PRO A 136 2.91 -18.62 -3.18
N VAL A 137 1.64 -18.66 -2.79
CA VAL A 137 1.21 -18.41 -1.41
C VAL A 137 0.73 -19.73 -0.81
N TYR A 138 1.40 -20.15 0.25
CA TYR A 138 1.00 -21.35 0.99
C TYR A 138 0.27 -20.92 2.26
N VAL A 139 -1.00 -21.30 2.38
CA VAL A 139 -1.76 -21.14 3.61
C VAL A 139 -1.52 -22.39 4.46
N LEU A 140 -0.64 -22.26 5.45
CA LEU A 140 -0.47 -23.31 6.45
C LEU A 140 -1.70 -23.27 7.34
N GLY A 141 -2.42 -24.39 7.43
CA GLY A 141 -3.69 -24.47 8.16
C GLY A 141 -3.53 -23.92 9.58
N PHE A 142 -4.15 -22.78 9.85
CA PHE A 142 -4.34 -22.31 11.20
C PHE A 142 -5.43 -23.18 11.80
N LYS A 143 -5.10 -23.99 12.81
CA LYS A 143 -6.14 -24.51 13.70
C LYS A 143 -6.79 -23.28 14.31
N ASN A 144 -8.07 -23.06 14.05
CA ASN A 144 -8.87 -22.11 14.82
C ASN A 144 -8.78 -22.54 16.28
N SER A 145 -8.05 -21.78 17.09
CA SER A 145 -8.12 -21.83 18.55
C SER A 145 -9.32 -21.03 19.02
#